data_AF-A0AAZ3R370-F1
#
_entry.id   AF-A0AAZ3R370-F1
#
_cell.length_a   1.000
_cell.length_b   1.000
_cell.length_c   1.000
_cell.angle_alpha   90.00
_cell.angle_beta   90.00
_cell.angle_gamma   90.00
#
_symmetry.space_group_name_H-M   'P 1'
#
loop_
_entity.id
_entity.type
_entity.pdbx_description
1 polymer ?
#
loop_
_entity_poly.entity_id
_entity_poly.type
_entity_poly.pdbx_seq_one_letter_code
_entity_poly.pdbx_strand_id
1 'polypeptide(L)' 'MFGPKPTLQDRQHLYQLIISQLLNECYTNVSNSLIPEVKSIPTHHSFDVLFR' A
#
# COMPACT_ATOMS: atom_id res chain seq x y z
N MET A 1 16.34 10.54 18.46
CA MET A 1 15.08 9.91 18.94
C MET A 1 15.08 8.47 18.45
N PHE A 2 15.10 7.49 19.36
CA PHE A 2 14.89 6.08 19.01
C PHE A 2 13.38 5.85 18.83
N GLY A 3 12.87 6.19 17.65
CA GLY A 3 11.50 5.85 17.27
C GLY A 3 11.36 4.33 17.09
N PRO A 4 10.15 3.76 17.30
CA PRO A 4 9.91 2.35 17.04
C PRO A 4 10.33 2.00 15.62
N LYS A 5 11.05 0.89 15.48
CA LYS A 5 11.55 0.44 14.18
C LYS A 5 10.33 0.10 13.33
N PRO A 6 10.14 0.72 12.15
CA PRO A 6 8.95 0.50 11.35
C PRO A 6 8.83 -0.98 11.00
N THR A 7 7.70 -1.55 11.35
CA THR A 7 7.39 -2.96 11.11
C THR A 7 7.07 -3.17 9.63
N LEU A 8 7.07 -4.43 9.18
CA LEU A 8 6.61 -4.75 7.82
C LEU A 8 5.17 -4.29 7.60
N GLN A 9 4.32 -4.39 8.61
CA GLN A 9 2.94 -3.92 8.58
C GLN A 9 2.84 -2.41 8.41
N ASP A 10 3.67 -1.63 9.12
CA ASP A 10 3.68 -0.16 8.98
C ASP A 10 4.04 0.25 7.54
N ARG A 11 4.99 -0.46 6.93
CA ARG A 11 5.39 -0.22 5.53
C ARG A 11 4.26 -0.55 4.56
N GLN A 12 3.56 -1.66 4.77
CA GLN A 12 2.40 -2.01 3.95
C GLN A 12 1.29 -0.96 4.06
N HIS A 13 0.99 -0.52 5.28
CA HIS A 13 -0.01 0.51 5.51
C HIS A 13 0.34 1.82 4.79
N LEU A 14 1.62 2.22 4.84
CA LEU A 14 2.10 3.38 4.08
C LEU A 14 1.95 3.19 2.57
N TYR A 15 2.31 2.03 2.02
CA TYR A 15 2.10 1.76 0.60
C TYR A 15 0.62 1.80 0.21
N GLN A 16 -0.28 1.31 1.05
CA GLN A 16 -1.74 1.41 0.81
C GLN A 16 -2.21 2.87 0.77
N LEU A 17 -1.75 3.70 1.71
CA LEU A 17 -2.08 5.13 1.72
C LEU A 17 -1.56 5.86 0.47
N ILE A 18 -0.33 5.56 0.06
CA ILE A 18 0.28 6.15 -1.14
C ILE A 18 -0.49 5.72 -2.40
N ILE A 19 -0.82 4.42 -2.53
CA ILE A 19 -1.61 3.90 -3.65
C ILE A 19 -2.99 4.56 -3.68
N SER A 20 -3.65 4.71 -2.53
CA SER A 20 -4.96 5.37 -2.43
C SER A 20 -4.90 6.82 -2.90
N GLN A 21 -3.88 7.58 -2.51
CA GLN A 21 -3.69 8.96 -2.97
C GLN A 21 -3.43 9.03 -4.48
N LEU A 22 -2.56 8.16 -5.01
CA LEU A 22 -2.23 8.12 -6.43
C LEU A 22 -3.47 7.79 -7.28
N LEU A 23 -4.29 6.84 -6.84
CA LEU A 23 -5.54 6.50 -7.53
C LEU A 23 -6.54 7.66 -7.51
N ASN A 24 -6.64 8.38 -6.41
CA ASN A 24 -7.51 9.56 -6.28
C ASN A 24 -7.11 10.68 -7.26
N GLU A 25 -5.81 10.84 -7.52
CA GLU A 25 -5.28 11.80 -8.51
C GLU A 25 -5.15 11.21 -9.93
N CYS A 26 -5.75 10.05 -10.20
CA CYS A 26 -5.71 9.34 -11.48
C CYS A 26 -4.30 8.92 -11.97
N TYR A 27 -3.31 8.84 -11.08
CA TYR A 27 -1.97 8.30 -11.36
C TYR A 27 -1.93 6.77 -11.37
N THR A 28 -2.80 6.16 -12.18
CA THR A 28 -3.01 4.70 -12.26
C THR A 28 -1.76 3.91 -12.67
N ASN A 29 -0.93 4.47 -13.56
CA ASN A 29 0.32 3.83 -14.00
C ASN A 29 1.33 3.71 -12.85
N VAL A 30 1.41 4.72 -11.99
CA VAL A 30 2.33 4.75 -10.85
C VAL A 30 1.80 3.85 -9.73
N SER A 31 0.50 3.89 -9.45
CA SER A 31 -0.12 3.02 -8.44
C SER A 31 0.03 1.54 -8.79
N ASN A 32 -0.12 1.17 -10.08
CA ASN A 32 0.02 -0.22 -10.53
C ASN A 32 1.43 -0.80 -10.29
N SER A 33 2.46 0.05 -10.32
CA SER A 33 3.84 -0.35 -10.03
C SER A 33 4.09 -0.59 -8.54
N LEU A 34 3.23 -0.05 -7.66
CA LEU A 34 3.35 -0.15 -6.20
C LEU A 34 2.48 -1.26 -5.59
N ILE A 35 1.48 -1.77 -6.31
CA ILE A 35 0.63 -2.90 -5.88
C ILE A 35 1.43 -4.15 -5.47
N PRO A 36 2.51 -4.56 -6.18
CA PRO A 36 3.30 -5.73 -5.80
C PRO A 36 3.98 -5.61 -4.43
N GLU A 37 4.36 -4.39 -4.03
CA GLU A 37 5.00 -4.12 -2.72
C GLU A 37 4.03 -4.39 -1.56
N VAL A 38 2.73 -4.21 -1.78
CA VAL A 38 1.67 -4.55 -0.81
C VAL A 38 1.38 -6.06 -0.83
N LYS A 39 1.41 -6.69 -2.02
CA LYS A 39 0.99 -8.08 -2.25
C LYS A 39 2.06 -9.13 -1.92
N SER A 40 3.33 -8.75 -1.78
CA SER A 40 4.46 -9.67 -1.55
C SER A 40 4.45 -10.39 -0.19
N ILE A 41 3.52 -10.06 0.70
CA ILE A 41 3.27 -10.79 1.95
C ILE A 41 2.02 -11.65 1.72
N PRO A 42 2.03 -12.97 2.05
CA PRO A 42 1.04 -13.96 1.61
C PRO A 42 -0.30 -13.84 2.36
N THR A 43 -0.85 -12.64 2.45
CA THR A 43 -2.21 -12.38 2.92
C THR A 43 -3.09 -12.17 1.69
N HIS A 44 -3.81 -13.24 1.34
CA HIS A 44 -4.63 -13.40 0.13
C HIS A 44 -5.92 -12.56 0.12
N HIS A 45 -5.98 -11.49 0.92
CA HIS A 45 -7.16 -10.65 1.10
C HIS A 45 -6.72 -9.19 1.23
N SER A 46 -7.54 -8.28 0.69
CA SER A 46 -7.55 -6.82 0.97
C SER A 46 -7.17 -5.86 -0.17
N PHE A 47 -7.37 -6.23 -1.44
CA PHE A 47 -7.52 -5.20 -2.49
C PHE A 47 -8.99 -4.81 -2.72
N ASP A 48 -9.96 -5.72 -2.52
CA ASP A 48 -11.39 -5.41 -2.66
C ASP A 48 -11.92 -4.34 -1.68
N VAL A 49 -11.21 -4.10 -0.57
CA VAL A 49 -11.62 -3.10 0.44
C VAL A 49 -11.18 -1.68 0.06
N LEU A 50 -10.14 -1.54 -0.78
CA LEU A 50 -9.66 -0.22 -1.23
C LEU A 50 -10.53 0.40 -2.33
N PHE A 51 -11.39 -0.40 -2.96
CA PHE A 51 -12.24 0.01 -4.09
C PHE A 51 -13.74 0.04 -3.77
N ARG A 52 -14.13 -0.01 -2.48
CA ARG A 52 -15.54 0.10 -2.05
C ARG A 52 -15.84 1.44 -1.37
#